data_AF-A0A2U1Q5W6-F1
#
_entry.id   AF-A0A2U1Q5W6-F1
#
_cell.length_a   1.000
_cell.length_b   1.000
_cell.length_c   1.000
_cell.angle_alpha   90.00
_cell.angle_beta   90.00
_cell.angle_gamma   90.00
#
_symmetry.space_group_name_H-M   'P 1'
#
loop_
_entity.id
_entity.type
_entity.pdbx_description
1 polymer ?
#
loop_
_entity_poly.entity_id
_entity_poly.type
_entity_poly.pdbx_seq_one_letter_code
_entity_poly.pdbx_strand_id
1 'polypeptide(L)'
;MSGGVAPTPLTTEKPILRLTHGLLSFHNINAVALTIILAFSGMIGAQDLAFVLLSFFYMFFIAKFAFPTLSKASVDPPIFADHGKILNIYVSIGAIIGLVLPVAYMLHGVLEGDKEGIKAAAPHVFLLASQVFMESVTFSGGFSLPVRVFVPVVYNSMRMSAILEWVKSEFMKVNEGEFGSEKRLLFGRVLAMVNMVFWGFNLFGFLLPVYLPKAFKKYYASSDESKDS
;
A
#
# COMPACT_ATOMS: atom_id res chain seq x y z
N MET A 1 22.24 64.31 -15.72
CA MET A 1 22.69 63.33 -14.72
C MET A 1 21.43 62.92 -13.95
N SER A 2 20.57 62.08 -14.53
CA SER A 2 20.53 60.61 -14.42
C SER A 2 20.74 60.10 -13.00
N GLY A 3 19.69 59.53 -12.43
CA GLY A 3 19.69 58.92 -11.09
C GLY A 3 18.29 58.48 -10.65
N GLY A 4 17.56 57.77 -11.52
CA GLY A 4 16.29 57.15 -11.15
C GLY A 4 16.54 55.93 -10.26
N VAL A 5 16.01 55.96 -9.03
CA VAL A 5 15.98 54.79 -8.14
C VAL A 5 14.77 53.95 -8.55
N ALA A 6 15.04 52.80 -9.17
CA ALA A 6 14.01 51.83 -9.52
C ALA A 6 13.42 51.19 -8.25
N PRO A 7 12.11 50.90 -8.20
CA PRO A 7 11.54 50.11 -7.11
C PRO A 7 12.01 48.66 -7.23
N THR A 8 12.61 48.15 -6.17
CA THR A 8 13.03 46.76 -6.05
C THR A 8 11.78 45.85 -6.03
N PRO A 9 11.67 44.84 -6.91
CA PRO A 9 10.57 43.89 -6.79
C PRO A 9 10.83 43.03 -5.56
N LEU A 10 9.92 43.08 -4.58
CA LEU A 10 9.82 42.07 -3.53
C LEU A 10 9.41 40.76 -4.23
N THR A 11 10.39 39.95 -4.60
CA THR A 11 10.18 38.54 -4.89
C THR A 11 9.68 37.89 -3.62
N THR A 12 8.36 37.75 -3.51
CA THR A 12 7.72 36.82 -2.59
C THR A 12 8.14 35.43 -3.02
N GLU A 13 9.31 34.96 -2.59
CA GLU A 13 9.65 33.55 -2.65
C GLU A 13 8.58 32.82 -1.82
N LYS A 14 7.63 32.23 -2.53
CA LYS A 14 6.76 31.20 -2.00
C LYS A 14 7.72 30.17 -1.39
N PRO A 15 7.62 29.83 -0.10
CA PRO A 15 8.53 28.87 0.48
C PRO A 15 8.37 27.59 -0.32
N ILE A 16 9.39 27.23 -1.09
CA ILE A 16 9.52 25.91 -1.68
C ILE A 16 9.67 25.01 -0.46
N LEU A 17 8.53 24.52 0.00
CA LEU A 17 8.44 23.51 1.02
C LEU A 17 9.11 22.29 0.40
N ARG A 18 10.43 22.19 0.63
CA ARG A 18 11.24 21.02 0.34
C ARG A 18 10.60 19.90 1.16
N LEU A 19 9.62 19.25 0.56
CA LEU A 19 8.95 18.09 1.12
C LEU A 19 9.97 16.96 1.08
N THR A 20 10.83 16.94 2.11
CA THR A 20 11.52 15.78 2.66
C THR A 20 11.63 14.59 1.72
N HIS A 21 12.64 14.64 0.85
CA HIS A 21 13.19 13.47 0.15
C HIS A 21 13.85 12.44 1.11
N GLY A 22 13.81 12.67 2.43
CA GLY A 22 14.45 11.84 3.46
C GLY A 22 13.59 10.70 4.03
N LEU A 23 12.28 10.66 3.76
CA LEU A 23 11.39 9.61 4.31
C LEU A 23 11.10 8.45 3.33
N LEU A 24 11.74 8.45 2.16
CA LEU A 24 11.79 7.28 1.27
C LEU A 24 12.74 6.17 1.80
N SER A 25 13.43 6.41 2.93
CA SER A 25 14.69 5.73 3.26
C SER A 25 14.63 4.61 4.31
N PHE A 26 13.56 4.44 5.09
CA PHE A 26 13.52 3.39 6.14
C PHE A 26 12.33 2.45 6.02
N HIS A 27 11.11 2.98 5.88
CA HIS A 27 9.90 2.17 5.76
C HIS A 27 9.90 1.32 4.48
N ASN A 28 10.37 1.89 3.36
CA ASN A 28 10.46 1.17 2.10
C ASN A 28 11.56 0.11 2.12
N ILE A 29 12.70 0.37 2.78
CA ILE A 29 13.77 -0.62 2.93
C ILE A 29 13.31 -1.77 3.82
N ASN A 30 12.63 -1.49 4.93
CA ASN A 30 12.06 -2.52 5.81
C ASN A 30 10.97 -3.33 5.11
N ALA A 31 10.12 -2.70 4.29
CA ALA A 31 9.11 -3.39 3.50
C ALA A 31 9.76 -4.31 2.45
N VAL A 32 10.76 -3.82 1.72
CA VAL A 32 11.51 -4.62 0.75
C VAL A 32 12.23 -5.78 1.44
N ALA A 33 12.90 -5.53 2.57
CA ALA A 33 13.57 -6.56 3.34
C ALA A 33 12.57 -7.64 3.81
N LEU A 34 11.40 -7.23 4.31
CA LEU A 34 10.36 -8.16 4.74
C LEU A 34 9.80 -8.97 3.57
N THR A 35 9.54 -8.33 2.43
CA THR A 35 9.12 -8.99 1.19
C THR A 35 10.14 -10.05 0.77
N ILE A 36 11.43 -9.70 0.77
CA ILE A 36 12.52 -10.63 0.42
C ILE A 36 12.57 -11.78 1.42
N ILE A 37 12.63 -11.50 2.72
CA ILE A 37 12.71 -12.53 3.77
C ILE A 37 11.53 -13.49 3.65
N LEU A 38 10.32 -12.97 3.49
CA LEU A 38 9.12 -13.82 3.36
C LEU A 38 9.13 -14.60 2.04
N ALA A 39 9.53 -14.00 0.92
CA ALA A 39 9.66 -14.69 -0.37
C ALA A 39 10.62 -15.89 -0.30
N PHE A 40 11.74 -15.73 0.42
CA PHE A 40 12.75 -16.79 0.57
C PHE A 40 12.45 -17.75 1.74
N SER A 41 11.42 -17.49 2.55
CA SER A 41 11.04 -18.36 3.68
C SER A 41 10.34 -19.67 3.26
N GLY A 42 9.88 -19.77 2.00
CA GLY A 42 9.06 -20.89 1.52
C GLY A 42 7.64 -20.92 2.08
N MET A 43 7.23 -19.89 2.82
CA MET A 43 5.90 -19.78 3.44
C MET A 43 4.85 -19.14 2.51
N ILE A 44 5.27 -18.70 1.32
CA ILE A 44 4.44 -18.03 0.34
C ILE A 44 4.15 -18.97 -0.83
N GLY A 45 2.90 -18.99 -1.29
CA GLY A 45 2.50 -19.74 -2.47
C GLY A 45 3.08 -19.16 -3.75
N ALA A 46 3.27 -20.00 -4.77
CA ALA A 46 3.70 -19.56 -6.10
C ALA A 46 2.72 -18.53 -6.72
N GLN A 47 1.44 -18.60 -6.35
CA GLN A 47 0.40 -17.66 -6.76
C GLN A 47 0.72 -16.21 -6.35
N ASP A 48 1.10 -15.97 -5.10
CA ASP A 48 1.36 -14.61 -4.62
C ASP A 48 2.64 -14.04 -5.22
N LEU A 49 3.67 -14.88 -5.39
CA LEU A 49 4.91 -14.51 -6.08
C LEU A 49 4.65 -14.16 -7.54
N ALA A 50 3.92 -15.01 -8.26
CA ALA A 50 3.54 -14.78 -9.64
C ALA A 50 2.69 -13.50 -9.77
N PHE A 51 1.77 -13.26 -8.83
CA PHE A 51 0.98 -12.05 -8.80
C PHE A 51 1.84 -10.78 -8.64
N VAL A 52 2.79 -10.77 -7.71
CA VAL A 52 3.68 -9.60 -7.53
C VAL A 52 4.49 -9.34 -8.79
N LEU A 53 5.07 -10.38 -9.40
CA LEU A 53 5.84 -10.25 -10.64
C LEU A 53 4.97 -9.76 -11.82
N LEU A 54 3.80 -10.37 -12.02
CA LEU A 54 2.90 -10.00 -13.11
C LEU A 54 2.34 -8.59 -12.91
N SER A 55 1.95 -8.22 -11.68
CA SER A 55 1.45 -6.88 -11.37
C SER A 55 2.53 -5.81 -11.61
N PHE A 56 3.80 -6.11 -11.32
CA PHE A 56 4.92 -5.23 -11.60
C PHE A 56 5.03 -4.94 -13.10
N PHE A 57 5.10 -5.96 -13.96
CA PHE A 57 5.18 -5.76 -15.41
C PHE A 57 3.91 -5.14 -15.99
N TYR A 58 2.74 -5.56 -15.52
CA TYR A 58 1.46 -5.04 -16.00
C TYR A 58 1.28 -3.56 -15.67
N MET A 59 1.79 -3.10 -14.53
CA MET A 59 1.82 -1.68 -14.18
C MET A 59 2.55 -0.84 -15.25
N PHE A 60 3.71 -1.28 -15.75
CA PHE A 60 4.40 -0.59 -16.85
C PHE A 60 3.61 -0.65 -18.15
N PHE A 61 2.95 -1.78 -18.42
CA PHE A 61 2.09 -1.93 -19.59
C PHE A 61 0.95 -0.88 -19.56
N ILE A 62 0.18 -0.80 -18.46
CA ILE A 62 -0.90 0.19 -18.36
C ILE A 62 -0.38 1.63 -18.37
N ALA A 63 0.79 1.89 -17.77
CA ALA A 63 1.40 3.22 -17.78
C ALA A 63 1.79 3.67 -19.19
N LYS A 64 2.22 2.74 -20.05
CA LYS A 64 2.61 3.06 -21.43
C LYS A 64 1.41 3.16 -22.36
N PHE A 65 0.44 2.25 -22.24
CA PHE A 65 -0.59 2.06 -23.25
C PHE A 65 -1.97 2.62 -22.88
N ALA A 66 -2.31 2.69 -21.59
CA ALA A 66 -3.64 3.12 -21.15
C ALA A 66 -3.62 4.50 -20.48
N PHE A 67 -2.62 4.75 -19.62
CA PHE A 67 -2.54 5.95 -18.79
C PHE A 67 -1.14 6.59 -18.83
N PRO A 68 -0.70 7.09 -20.01
CA PRO A 68 0.56 7.80 -20.13
C PRO A 68 0.64 9.01 -19.18
N THR A 69 1.85 9.36 -18.74
CA THR A 69 2.04 10.55 -17.89
C THR A 69 1.81 11.81 -18.72
N LEU A 70 0.65 12.45 -18.50
CA LEU A 70 0.24 13.69 -19.15
C LEU A 70 0.94 14.88 -18.47
N SER A 71 2.09 15.30 -19.02
CA SER A 71 2.87 16.48 -18.62
C SER A 71 3.50 16.46 -17.20
N LYS A 72 4.67 17.11 -17.06
CA LYS A 72 5.43 17.28 -15.80
C LYS A 72 4.77 18.27 -14.81
N ALA A 73 3.62 18.84 -15.15
CA ALA A 73 3.01 19.94 -14.42
C ALA A 73 2.30 19.55 -13.11
N SER A 74 2.04 18.26 -12.86
CA SER A 74 1.33 17.86 -11.65
C SER A 74 2.14 16.87 -10.81
N VAL A 75 3.08 17.41 -10.04
CA VAL A 75 3.20 17.02 -8.63
C VAL A 75 1.92 17.49 -7.94
N ASP A 76 0.80 16.91 -8.36
CA ASP A 76 -0.50 17.25 -7.83
C ASP A 76 -0.51 16.79 -6.37
N PRO A 77 -0.96 17.66 -5.44
CA PRO A 77 -1.06 17.24 -4.05
C PRO A 77 -1.88 15.95 -3.97
N PRO A 78 -1.58 15.08 -2.99
CA PRO A 78 -2.33 13.85 -2.78
C PRO A 78 -3.83 14.14 -2.87
N ILE A 79 -4.63 13.26 -3.50
CA ILE A 79 -6.10 13.44 -3.68
C ILE A 79 -6.81 13.85 -2.36
N PHE A 80 -6.19 13.56 -1.21
CA PHE A 80 -6.68 13.84 0.13
C PHE A 80 -5.81 14.78 0.97
N ALA A 81 -5.04 15.68 0.34
CA ALA A 81 -4.18 16.63 1.05
C ALA A 81 -4.92 17.45 2.14
N ASP A 82 -6.19 17.76 1.93
CA ASP A 82 -7.02 18.53 2.87
C ASP A 82 -7.48 17.74 4.11
N HIS A 83 -7.26 16.42 4.16
CA HIS A 83 -7.70 15.55 5.27
C HIS A 83 -6.53 14.83 5.96
N GLY A 84 -5.32 15.40 5.86
CA GLY A 84 -4.07 14.75 6.22
C GLY A 84 -4.03 14.11 7.62
N LYS A 85 -4.65 14.72 8.64
CA LYS A 85 -4.64 14.15 10.01
C LYS A 85 -5.43 12.85 10.13
N ILE A 86 -6.67 12.82 9.62
CA ILE A 86 -7.54 11.63 9.71
C ILE A 86 -6.97 10.51 8.85
N LEU A 87 -6.50 10.85 7.64
CA LEU A 87 -5.86 9.88 6.76
C LEU A 87 -4.58 9.29 7.37
N ASN A 88 -3.74 10.12 8.00
CA ASN A 88 -2.53 9.63 8.67
C ASN A 88 -2.87 8.71 9.85
N ILE A 89 -3.91 9.01 10.63
CA ILE A 89 -4.37 8.11 11.71
C ILE A 89 -4.85 6.79 11.11
N TYR A 90 -5.67 6.84 10.07
CA TYR A 90 -6.19 5.64 9.40
C TYR A 90 -5.06 4.76 8.83
N VAL A 91 -4.10 5.36 8.13
CA VAL A 91 -2.92 4.66 7.58
C VAL A 91 -2.07 4.06 8.70
N SER A 92 -1.90 4.79 9.81
CA SER A 92 -1.13 4.31 10.98
C SER A 92 -1.82 3.10 11.63
N ILE A 93 -3.14 3.16 11.82
CA ILE A 93 -3.94 2.03 12.31
C ILE A 93 -3.82 0.84 11.35
N GLY A 94 -3.92 1.08 10.04
CA GLY A 94 -3.75 0.03 9.03
C GLY A 94 -2.38 -0.63 9.05
N ALA A 95 -1.31 0.13 9.28
CA ALA A 95 0.05 -0.41 9.42
C ALA A 95 0.18 -1.27 10.69
N ILE A 96 -0.44 -0.87 11.80
CA ILE A 96 -0.44 -1.69 13.02
C ILE A 96 -1.19 -3.00 12.78
N ILE A 97 -2.41 -2.93 12.23
CA ILE A 97 -3.29 -4.09 12.03
C ILE A 97 -2.76 -5.06 10.98
N GLY A 98 -2.27 -4.55 9.84
CA GLY A 98 -1.86 -5.40 8.71
C GLY A 98 -0.38 -5.76 8.65
N LEU A 99 0.48 -5.08 9.43
CA LEU A 99 1.93 -5.34 9.40
C LEU A 99 2.46 -5.68 10.78
N VAL A 100 2.36 -4.78 11.76
CA VAL A 100 3.01 -4.95 13.06
C VAL A 100 2.44 -6.15 13.83
N LEU A 101 1.12 -6.23 13.98
CA LEU A 101 0.47 -7.31 14.72
C LEU A 101 0.67 -8.68 14.02
N PRO A 102 0.50 -8.83 12.70
CA PRO A 102 0.79 -10.08 12.01
C PRO A 102 2.26 -10.50 12.07
N VAL A 103 3.21 -9.57 11.98
CA VAL A 103 4.64 -9.89 12.15
C VAL A 103 4.92 -10.38 13.57
N ALA A 104 4.39 -9.72 14.59
CA ALA A 104 4.51 -10.16 15.97
C ALA A 104 3.89 -11.55 16.19
N TYR A 105 2.72 -11.81 15.60
CA TYR A 105 2.06 -13.12 15.62
C TYR A 105 2.93 -14.22 14.99
N MET A 106 3.55 -13.93 13.85
CA MET A 106 4.47 -14.86 13.18
C MET A 106 5.71 -15.15 14.03
N LEU A 107 6.35 -14.11 14.60
CA LEU A 107 7.52 -14.27 15.47
C LEU A 107 7.21 -15.10 16.71
N HIS A 108 6.07 -14.83 17.36
CA HIS A 108 5.61 -15.62 18.48
C HIS A 108 5.27 -17.06 18.07
N GLY A 109 4.79 -17.27 16.84
CA GLY A 109 4.57 -18.60 16.27
C GLY A 109 5.83 -19.43 16.11
N VAL A 110 6.96 -18.79 15.76
CA VAL A 110 8.25 -19.48 15.67
C VAL A 110 8.66 -20.01 17.05
N LEU A 111 8.40 -19.26 18.13
CA LEU A 111 8.72 -19.66 19.50
C LEU A 111 7.84 -20.82 19.99
N GLU A 112 6.57 -20.86 19.58
CA GLU A 112 5.62 -21.91 19.98
C GLU A 112 5.54 -23.09 19.00
N GLY A 113 6.27 -23.04 17.88
CA GLY A 113 6.29 -24.10 16.86
C GLY A 113 5.05 -24.15 15.95
N ASP A 114 4.17 -23.14 15.97
CA ASP A 114 2.96 -23.06 15.14
C ASP A 114 3.30 -22.66 13.70
N LYS A 115 3.78 -23.62 12.91
CA LYS A 115 4.13 -23.41 11.50
C LYS A 115 2.92 -23.10 10.63
N GLU A 116 1.74 -23.61 10.99
CA GLU A 116 0.53 -23.45 10.19
C GLU A 116 -0.02 -22.02 10.26
N GLY A 117 -0.13 -21.45 11.46
CA GLY A 117 -0.55 -20.05 11.64
C GLY A 117 0.41 -19.08 10.97
N ILE A 118 1.71 -19.32 11.06
CA ILE A 118 2.70 -18.47 10.36
C ILE A 118 2.51 -18.58 8.84
N LYS A 119 2.36 -19.80 8.31
CA LYS A 119 2.17 -20.03 6.86
C LYS A 119 0.87 -19.39 6.35
N ALA A 120 -0.18 -19.38 7.17
CA ALA A 120 -1.45 -18.77 6.83
C ALA A 120 -1.40 -17.23 6.84
N ALA A 121 -0.64 -16.62 7.78
CA ALA A 121 -0.49 -15.17 7.88
C ALA A 121 0.55 -14.58 6.90
N ALA A 122 1.55 -15.35 6.49
CA ALA A 122 2.68 -14.87 5.69
C ALA A 122 2.29 -14.25 4.34
N PRO A 123 1.37 -14.85 3.53
CA PRO A 123 0.92 -14.24 2.27
C PRO A 123 0.34 -12.84 2.44
N HIS A 124 -0.46 -12.63 3.50
CA HIS A 124 -1.04 -11.32 3.80
C HIS A 124 0.04 -10.25 4.03
N VAL A 125 1.03 -10.57 4.87
CA VAL A 125 2.12 -9.66 5.21
C VAL A 125 3.02 -9.38 4.01
N PHE A 126 3.32 -10.40 3.22
CA PHE A 126 4.08 -10.28 1.98
C PHE A 126 3.39 -9.37 0.96
N LEU A 127 2.07 -9.54 0.76
CA LEU A 127 1.31 -8.71 -0.18
C LEU A 127 1.24 -7.25 0.28
N LEU A 128 1.09 -6.99 1.60
CA LEU A 128 1.12 -5.62 2.11
C LEU A 128 2.52 -4.98 1.94
N ALA A 129 3.59 -5.70 2.26
CA ALA A 129 4.96 -5.21 2.10
C ALA A 129 5.30 -4.93 0.63
N SER A 130 4.90 -5.85 -0.26
CA SER A 130 5.03 -5.68 -1.71
C SER A 130 4.23 -4.49 -2.23
N GLN A 131 3.02 -4.25 -1.70
CA GLN A 131 2.23 -3.06 -2.05
C GLN A 131 2.97 -1.78 -1.67
N VAL A 132 3.50 -1.68 -0.46
CA VAL A 132 4.24 -0.48 0.00
C VAL A 132 5.44 -0.21 -0.91
N PHE A 133 6.16 -1.25 -1.32
CA PHE A 133 7.23 -1.14 -2.31
C PHE A 133 6.73 -0.63 -3.68
N MET A 134 5.66 -1.23 -4.21
CA MET A 134 5.08 -0.83 -5.49
C MET A 134 4.53 0.60 -5.50
N GLU A 135 3.91 1.03 -4.40
CA GLU A 135 3.48 2.41 -4.22
C GLU A 135 4.71 3.34 -4.27
N SER A 136 5.78 3.01 -3.55
CA SER A 136 7.03 3.78 -3.61
C SER A 136 7.60 3.89 -5.02
N VAL A 137 7.55 2.81 -5.82
CA VAL A 137 7.98 2.81 -7.23
C VAL A 137 7.10 3.75 -8.06
N THR A 138 5.78 3.68 -7.92
CA THR A 138 4.86 4.53 -8.71
C THR A 138 4.93 6.01 -8.34
N PHE A 139 5.11 6.33 -7.05
CA PHE A 139 5.31 7.70 -6.59
C PHE A 139 6.63 8.28 -7.07
N SER A 140 7.73 7.54 -6.93
CA SER A 140 9.07 8.00 -7.31
C SER A 140 9.26 8.07 -8.83
N GLY A 141 8.63 7.17 -9.58
CA GLY A 141 8.72 7.09 -11.03
C GLY A 141 7.84 8.09 -11.79
N GLY A 142 7.09 8.96 -11.08
CA GLY A 142 6.24 9.96 -11.74
C GLY A 142 5.10 9.37 -12.56
N PHE A 143 4.60 8.20 -12.16
CA PHE A 143 3.49 7.54 -12.85
C PHE A 143 2.21 8.36 -12.73
N SER A 144 1.30 8.20 -13.71
CA SER A 144 -0.02 8.83 -13.69
C SER A 144 -0.88 8.35 -12.52
N LEU A 145 -1.86 9.17 -12.14
CA LEU A 145 -2.71 8.91 -10.98
C LEU A 145 -3.50 7.58 -11.07
N PRO A 146 -4.06 7.17 -12.23
CA PRO A 146 -4.71 5.86 -12.36
C PRO A 146 -3.77 4.69 -12.10
N VAL A 147 -2.50 4.78 -12.52
CA VAL A 147 -1.49 3.74 -12.27
C VAL A 147 -1.11 3.69 -10.79
N ARG A 148 -1.03 4.84 -10.12
CA ARG A 148 -0.80 4.90 -8.66
C ARG A 148 -1.95 4.27 -7.87
N VAL A 149 -3.20 4.43 -8.31
CA VAL A 149 -4.37 3.83 -7.65
C VAL A 149 -4.56 2.36 -8.00
N PHE A 150 -4.11 1.93 -9.18
CA PHE A 150 -4.09 0.53 -9.57
C PHE A 150 -3.37 -0.35 -8.53
N VAL A 151 -2.21 0.09 -8.03
CA VAL A 151 -1.40 -0.65 -7.07
C VAL A 151 -2.21 -1.03 -5.81
N PRO A 152 -2.71 -0.10 -4.97
CA PRO A 152 -3.44 -0.46 -3.77
C PRO A 152 -4.71 -1.26 -4.07
N VAL A 153 -5.43 -0.97 -5.17
CA VAL A 153 -6.65 -1.72 -5.54
C VAL A 153 -6.34 -3.19 -5.79
N VAL A 154 -5.39 -3.47 -6.68
CA VAL A 154 -5.10 -4.84 -7.11
C VAL A 154 -4.42 -5.65 -6.00
N TYR A 155 -3.54 -5.02 -5.22
CA TYR A 155 -2.96 -5.67 -4.04
C TYR A 155 -3.98 -5.92 -2.93
N ASN A 156 -4.92 -5.01 -2.67
CA ASN A 156 -5.99 -5.25 -1.69
C ASN A 156 -6.91 -6.39 -2.16
N SER A 157 -7.24 -6.47 -3.46
CA SER A 157 -8.04 -7.57 -4.00
C SER A 157 -7.40 -8.95 -3.75
N MET A 158 -6.12 -9.12 -4.08
CA MET A 158 -5.42 -10.38 -3.79
C MET A 158 -5.28 -10.65 -2.30
N ARG A 159 -5.04 -9.60 -1.51
CA ARG A 159 -4.92 -9.72 -0.06
C ARG A 159 -6.21 -10.23 0.59
N MET A 160 -7.38 -9.91 0.05
CA MET A 160 -8.63 -10.45 0.56
C MET A 160 -8.67 -11.98 0.45
N SER A 161 -8.16 -12.55 -0.64
CA SER A 161 -8.03 -14.01 -0.79
C SER A 161 -7.08 -14.61 0.26
N ALA A 162 -5.91 -13.99 0.45
CA ALA A 162 -4.94 -14.43 1.45
C ALA A 162 -5.50 -14.35 2.89
N ILE A 163 -6.21 -13.28 3.23
CA ILE A 163 -6.84 -13.14 4.55
C ILE A 163 -7.97 -14.16 4.73
N LEU A 164 -8.77 -14.43 3.69
CA LEU A 164 -9.81 -15.45 3.74
C LEU A 164 -9.23 -16.84 4.01
N GLU A 165 -8.12 -17.19 3.37
CA GLU A 165 -7.39 -18.43 3.65
C GLU A 165 -6.84 -18.46 5.08
N TRP A 166 -6.32 -17.33 5.57
CA TRP A 166 -5.88 -17.21 6.96
C TRP A 166 -7.02 -17.43 7.95
N VAL A 167 -8.16 -16.77 7.76
CA VAL A 167 -9.35 -16.97 8.59
C VAL A 167 -9.78 -18.44 8.55
N LYS A 168 -9.88 -19.06 7.37
CA LYS A 168 -10.23 -20.48 7.26
C LYS A 168 -9.27 -21.36 8.05
N SER A 169 -7.96 -21.15 7.92
CA SER A 169 -6.95 -21.90 8.65
C SER A 169 -7.12 -21.78 10.18
N GLU A 170 -7.29 -20.57 10.72
CA GLU A 170 -7.44 -20.38 12.18
C GLU A 170 -8.73 -21.01 12.77
N PHE A 171 -9.77 -21.14 11.95
CA PHE A 171 -11.02 -21.78 12.37
C PHE A 171 -10.99 -23.30 12.17
N MET A 172 -10.25 -23.82 11.19
CA MET A 172 -10.08 -25.27 10.99
C MET A 172 -9.24 -25.92 12.10
N LYS A 173 -8.31 -25.19 12.71
CA LYS A 173 -7.48 -25.66 13.85
C LYS A 173 -8.29 -26.21 15.06
N VAL A 174 -9.58 -25.88 15.22
CA VAL A 174 -10.43 -26.46 16.30
C VAL A 174 -10.59 -27.96 16.15
N ASN A 175 -10.61 -28.46 14.92
CA ASN A 175 -11.08 -29.81 14.63
C ASN A 175 -9.97 -30.87 14.75
N GLU A 176 -8.71 -30.44 14.85
CA GLU A 176 -7.55 -31.33 14.71
C GLU A 176 -6.78 -31.58 16.01
N GLY A 177 -7.21 -30.98 17.15
CA GLY A 177 -6.76 -31.37 18.49
C GLY A 177 -5.28 -31.13 18.85
N GLU A 178 -4.46 -30.58 17.93
CA GLU A 178 -3.00 -30.62 18.05
C GLU A 178 -2.25 -29.26 18.04
N PHE A 179 -2.87 -28.11 18.35
CA PHE A 179 -2.14 -26.83 18.28
C PHE A 179 -2.35 -25.84 19.42
N GLY A 180 -1.24 -25.57 20.13
CA GLY A 180 -0.96 -24.34 20.88
C GLY A 180 -1.82 -24.07 22.12
N SER A 181 -1.46 -23.03 22.86
CA SER A 181 -2.31 -22.51 23.96
C SER A 181 -3.64 -22.00 23.38
N GLU A 182 -4.77 -22.25 24.05
CA GLU A 182 -6.10 -21.70 23.70
C GLU A 182 -6.06 -20.18 23.45
N LYS A 183 -5.17 -19.47 24.16
CA LYS A 183 -4.95 -18.03 24.01
C LYS A 183 -4.40 -17.66 22.62
N ARG A 184 -3.48 -18.46 22.07
CA ARG A 184 -2.91 -18.24 20.74
C ARG A 184 -3.95 -18.46 19.65
N LEU A 185 -4.75 -19.51 19.78
CA LEU A 185 -5.84 -19.84 18.88
C LEU A 185 -6.86 -18.69 18.82
N LEU A 186 -7.27 -18.18 19.99
CA LEU A 186 -8.17 -17.02 20.07
C LEU A 186 -7.53 -15.78 19.44
N PHE A 187 -6.25 -15.51 19.74
CA PHE A 187 -5.54 -14.36 19.21
C PHE A 187 -5.42 -14.41 17.68
N GLY A 188 -5.06 -15.58 17.11
CA GLY A 188 -4.99 -15.79 15.67
C GLY A 188 -6.33 -15.51 14.98
N ARG A 189 -7.44 -16.04 15.51
CA ARG A 189 -8.79 -15.78 14.99
C ARG A 189 -9.17 -14.32 15.00
N VAL A 190 -8.99 -13.67 16.15
CA VAL A 190 -9.32 -12.25 16.30
C VAL A 190 -8.49 -11.43 15.33
N LEU A 191 -7.18 -11.71 15.23
CA LEU A 191 -6.28 -10.97 14.35
C LEU A 191 -6.64 -11.16 12.86
N ALA A 192 -6.94 -12.38 12.44
CA ALA A 192 -7.36 -12.67 11.07
C ALA A 192 -8.70 -11.98 10.73
N MET A 193 -9.68 -12.04 11.64
CA MET A 193 -10.98 -11.37 11.45
C MET A 193 -10.86 -9.85 11.42
N VAL A 194 -10.07 -9.25 12.30
CA VAL A 194 -9.81 -7.79 12.29
C VAL A 194 -9.17 -7.37 10.98
N ASN A 195 -8.20 -8.14 10.46
CA ASN A 195 -7.62 -7.88 9.14
C ASN A 195 -8.67 -8.00 8.02
N MET A 196 -9.54 -9.02 8.07
CA MET A 196 -10.59 -9.21 7.07
C MET A 196 -11.55 -8.03 7.02
N VAL A 197 -12.01 -7.56 8.18
CA VAL A 197 -12.93 -6.42 8.29
C VAL A 197 -12.25 -5.13 7.86
N PHE A 198 -11.03 -4.85 8.37
CA PHE A 198 -10.32 -3.62 8.08
C PHE A 198 -9.97 -3.50 6.59
N TRP A 199 -9.34 -4.52 6.01
CA TRP A 199 -8.94 -4.50 4.61
C TRP A 199 -10.14 -4.70 3.66
N GLY A 200 -11.19 -5.38 4.09
CA GLY A 200 -12.46 -5.46 3.37
C GLY A 200 -13.13 -4.08 3.26
N PHE A 201 -13.23 -3.35 4.38
CA PHE A 201 -13.70 -1.96 4.36
C PHE A 201 -12.79 -1.07 3.52
N ASN A 202 -11.47 -1.23 3.63
CA ASN A 202 -10.51 -0.46 2.82
C ASN A 202 -10.76 -0.66 1.32
N LEU A 203 -10.97 -1.89 0.86
CA LEU A 203 -11.23 -2.20 -0.54
C LEU A 203 -12.61 -1.72 -1.00
N PHE A 204 -13.67 -2.20 -0.35
CA PHE A 204 -15.05 -2.04 -0.81
C PHE A 204 -15.69 -0.72 -0.34
N GLY A 205 -15.23 -0.15 0.76
CA GLY A 205 -15.75 1.10 1.32
C GLY A 205 -14.96 2.35 0.89
N PHE A 206 -13.67 2.20 0.56
CA PHE A 206 -12.80 3.34 0.25
C PHE A 206 -12.15 3.28 -1.14
N LEU A 207 -11.36 2.24 -1.43
CA LEU A 207 -10.55 2.18 -2.64
C LEU A 207 -11.42 2.15 -3.91
N LEU A 208 -12.37 1.22 -3.99
CA LEU A 208 -13.24 1.06 -5.15
C LEU A 208 -14.27 2.18 -5.32
N PRO A 209 -15.06 2.57 -4.29
CA PRO A 209 -16.11 3.56 -4.48
C PRO A 209 -15.64 5.01 -4.45
N VAL A 210 -14.50 5.31 -3.80
CA VAL A 210 -14.07 6.72 -3.58
C VAL A 210 -12.75 7.01 -4.26
N TYR A 211 -11.69 6.24 -3.99
CA TYR A 211 -10.34 6.61 -4.44
C TYR A 211 -10.18 6.43 -5.95
N LEU A 212 -10.62 5.28 -6.49
CA LEU A 212 -10.54 4.95 -7.90
C LEU A 212 -11.32 5.94 -8.79
N PRO A 213 -12.60 6.26 -8.54
CA PRO A 213 -13.32 7.23 -9.36
C PRO A 213 -12.70 8.64 -9.31
N LYS A 214 -12.24 9.08 -8.13
CA LYS A 214 -11.59 10.40 -7.99
C LYS A 214 -10.29 10.47 -8.79
N ALA A 215 -9.49 9.42 -8.79
CA ALA A 215 -8.25 9.34 -9.56
C ALA A 215 -8.49 9.42 -11.06
N PHE A 216 -9.49 8.67 -11.56
CA PHE A 216 -9.84 8.67 -12.98
C PHE A 216 -10.40 10.03 -13.41
N LYS A 217 -11.32 10.61 -12.62
CA LYS A 217 -11.88 11.93 -12.91
C LYS A 217 -10.79 13.00 -13.02
N LYS A 218 -9.83 13.02 -12.08
CA LYS A 218 -8.72 13.98 -12.08
C LYS A 218 -7.80 13.80 -13.28
N TYR A 219 -7.48 12.55 -13.63
CA TYR A 219 -6.65 12.25 -14.80
C TYR A 219 -7.29 12.73 -16.11
N TYR A 220 -8.57 12.43 -16.34
CA TYR A 220 -9.23 12.86 -17.58
C TYR A 220 -9.44 14.37 -17.65
N ALA A 221 -9.76 15.03 -16.53
CA ALA A 221 -9.85 16.50 -16.50
C ALA A 221 -8.53 17.17 -16.92
N SER A 222 -7.39 16.68 -16.42
CA SER A 222 -6.07 17.21 -16.82
C SER A 222 -5.73 16.94 -18.30
N SER A 223 -6.31 15.89 -18.89
CA SER A 223 -6.11 15.55 -20.29
C SER A 223 -6.84 16.52 -21.22
N ASP A 224 -8.01 17.01 -20.82
CA ASP A 224 -8.80 17.96 -21.60
C ASP A 224 -8.13 19.35 -21.57
N GLU A 225 -7.69 19.82 -20.40
CA GLU A 225 -6.94 21.08 -20.27
C GLU A 225 -5.66 21.12 -21.13
N SER A 226 -4.99 19.98 -21.28
CA SER A 226 -3.78 19.86 -22.10
C SER A 226 -4.03 19.91 -23.62
N LYS A 227 -5.25 19.65 -24.07
CA LYS A 227 -5.64 19.74 -25.49
C LYS A 227 -6.08 21.14 -25.88
N ASP A 228 -6.53 21.93 -24.91
CA ASP A 228 -7.01 23.30 -25.10
C ASP A 228 -5.88 24.36 -24.94
N SER A 229 -4.66 23.93 -24.60
CA SER A 229 -3.45 24.78 -24.45
C SER A 229 -2.49 24.64 -25.62
#